data_AF-A0A956F315-F1
#
_entry.id   AF-A0A956F315-F1
#
_cell.length_a   1.000
_cell.length_b   1.000
_cell.length_c   1.000
_cell.angle_alpha   90.00
_cell.angle_beta   90.00
_cell.angle_gamma   90.00
#
_symmetry.space_group_name_H-M   'P 1'
#
loop_
_entity.id
_entity.type
_entity.pdbx_description
1 polymer ?
#
loop_
_entity_poly.entity_id
_entity_poly.type
_entity_poly.pdbx_seq_one_letter_code
_entity_poly.pdbx_strand_id
1 'polypeptide(L)'
;PMSGVVDGTYFFTLSASIADDIPLVFLTTVTTEDSGGGALSMTWEMQPLNKDDRKTPVGSPLTVGPFPISGGSMSYIASILAVDGAANPISGSPIEANDLTILSCPAETRAEPGGFCEMADFYCGTIPVGAVSKPAALDIGGSTWTMVRVSGTGTDDYPEPPPINCAKDPAKSVNDL
;
A
#
# COMPACT_ATOMS: atom_id res chain seq x y z
N PRO A 1 -0.43 4.95 18.26
CA PRO A 1 0.58 3.90 18.54
C PRO A 1 1.85 4.55 19.13
N MET A 2 2.65 3.83 19.92
CA MET A 2 4.03 4.27 20.26
C MET A 2 4.94 4.05 19.04
N SER A 3 6.05 4.80 18.96
CA SER A 3 7.10 4.54 17.95
C SER A 3 7.59 3.09 18.06
N GLY A 4 7.86 2.48 16.92
CA GLY A 4 8.30 1.09 16.79
C GLY A 4 7.19 0.05 16.80
N VAL A 5 5.94 0.38 17.18
CA VAL A 5 4.87 -0.62 17.31
C VAL A 5 4.39 -1.14 15.97
N VAL A 6 4.32 -0.28 14.95
CA VAL A 6 3.85 -0.65 13.60
C VAL A 6 5.01 -0.88 12.62
N ASP A 7 6.25 -0.73 13.08
CA ASP A 7 7.44 -0.92 12.27
C ASP A 7 7.56 -2.36 11.81
N GLY A 8 8.11 -2.56 10.63
CA GLY A 8 8.34 -3.89 10.08
C GLY A 8 8.17 -3.93 8.57
N THR A 9 8.23 -5.15 8.04
CA THR A 9 8.06 -5.41 6.61
C THR A 9 6.66 -5.95 6.33
N TYR A 10 6.06 -5.44 5.27
CA TYR A 10 4.70 -5.73 4.87
C TYR A 10 4.61 -6.03 3.38
N PHE A 11 3.75 -6.96 3.03
CA PHE A 11 3.27 -7.16 1.68
C PHE A 11 2.13 -6.16 1.43
N PHE A 12 2.42 -5.09 0.69
CA PHE A 12 1.49 -4.02 0.41
C PHE A 12 0.81 -4.23 -0.95
N THR A 13 -0.52 -4.14 -0.97
CA THR A 13 -1.31 -4.18 -2.20
C THR A 13 -2.02 -2.86 -2.43
N LEU A 14 -2.06 -2.42 -3.68
CA LEU A 14 -2.87 -1.30 -4.14
C LEU A 14 -3.77 -1.80 -5.28
N SER A 15 -5.06 -1.84 -5.00
CA SER A 15 -6.11 -2.19 -5.95
C SER A 15 -6.75 -0.93 -6.50
N ALA A 16 -6.38 -0.59 -7.73
CA ALA A 16 -6.90 0.59 -8.40
C ALA A 16 -8.40 0.39 -8.70
N SER A 17 -9.23 1.42 -8.48
CA SER A 17 -10.69 1.33 -8.71
C SER A 17 -11.09 0.96 -10.14
N ILE A 18 -10.20 1.20 -11.11
CA ILE A 18 -10.38 0.82 -12.52
C ILE A 18 -10.10 -0.66 -12.82
N ALA A 19 -9.44 -1.37 -11.89
CA ALA A 19 -8.97 -2.74 -12.02
C ALA A 19 -8.70 -3.33 -10.62
N ASP A 20 -9.76 -3.49 -9.84
CA ASP A 20 -9.71 -3.74 -8.39
C ASP A 20 -9.25 -5.16 -8.01
N ASP A 21 -9.39 -6.11 -8.93
CA ASP A 21 -9.03 -7.51 -8.76
C ASP A 21 -7.59 -7.87 -9.17
N ILE A 22 -6.83 -6.92 -9.76
CA ILE A 22 -5.46 -7.12 -10.25
C ILE A 22 -4.49 -6.10 -9.63
N PRO A 23 -4.12 -6.25 -8.35
CA PRO A 23 -3.42 -5.21 -7.59
C PRO A 23 -1.96 -5.03 -8.03
N LEU A 24 -1.48 -3.79 -7.91
CA LEU A 24 -0.05 -3.50 -7.80
C LEU A 24 0.45 -4.02 -6.45
N VAL A 25 1.64 -4.61 -6.44
CA VAL A 25 2.21 -5.26 -5.25
C VAL A 25 3.60 -4.71 -4.94
N PHE A 26 3.85 -4.45 -3.66
CA PHE A 26 5.10 -3.93 -3.15
C PHE A 26 5.52 -4.66 -1.87
N LEU A 27 6.82 -4.91 -1.71
CA LEU A 27 7.39 -5.20 -0.40
C LEU A 27 7.71 -3.87 0.28
N THR A 28 7.05 -3.60 1.40
CA THR A 28 7.11 -2.29 2.05
C THR A 28 7.69 -2.40 3.46
N THR A 29 8.79 -1.70 3.71
CA THR A 29 9.31 -1.50 5.06
C THR A 29 8.71 -0.23 5.63
N VAL A 30 8.03 -0.36 6.76
CA VAL A 30 7.44 0.75 7.51
C VAL A 30 8.34 1.05 8.71
N THR A 31 8.69 2.32 8.89
CA THR A 31 9.40 2.82 10.07
C THR A 31 8.62 3.97 10.69
N THR A 32 8.64 4.06 12.02
CA THR A 32 7.99 5.15 12.75
C THR A 32 8.94 5.87 13.69
N GLU A 33 8.88 7.20 13.65
CA GLU A 33 9.75 8.08 14.40
C GLU A 33 8.92 9.02 15.28
N ASP A 34 9.38 9.26 16.53
CA ASP A 34 8.83 10.32 17.37
C ASP A 34 9.25 11.67 16.79
N SER A 35 8.26 12.44 16.36
CA SER A 35 8.44 13.77 15.78
C SER A 35 8.45 14.89 16.84
N GLY A 36 8.39 14.52 18.13
CA GLY A 36 8.37 15.42 19.28
C GLY A 36 6.94 15.77 19.73
N GLY A 37 6.80 16.08 21.02
CA GLY A 37 5.50 16.49 21.59
C GLY A 37 4.44 15.38 21.63
N GLY A 38 4.85 14.11 21.49
CA GLY A 38 3.94 12.95 21.44
C GLY A 38 3.36 12.68 20.05
N ALA A 39 3.85 13.36 19.00
CA ALA A 39 3.44 13.12 17.63
C ALA A 39 4.32 12.05 16.97
N LEU A 40 3.71 11.14 16.22
CA LEU A 40 4.41 10.07 15.51
C LEU A 40 4.38 10.33 14.01
N SER A 41 5.52 10.14 13.33
CA SER A 41 5.59 10.11 11.87
C SER A 41 5.95 8.73 11.34
N MET A 42 5.54 8.42 10.12
CA MET A 42 5.77 7.13 9.47
C MET A 42 6.40 7.30 8.10
N THR A 43 7.42 6.51 7.78
CA THR A 43 8.06 6.47 6.47
C THR A 43 7.93 5.06 5.90
N TRP A 44 7.62 4.96 4.61
CA TRP A 44 7.57 3.68 3.90
C TRP A 44 8.67 3.63 2.83
N GLU A 45 9.43 2.55 2.83
CA GLU A 45 10.30 2.16 1.72
C GLU A 45 9.64 1.00 0.98
N MET A 46 9.21 1.25 -0.25
CA MET A 46 8.41 0.34 -1.06
C MET A 46 9.21 -0.19 -2.24
N GLN A 47 9.46 -1.49 -2.30
CA GLN A 47 10.05 -2.17 -3.44
C GLN A 47 8.93 -2.77 -4.30
N PRO A 48 8.70 -2.29 -5.55
CA PRO A 48 7.74 -2.91 -6.45
C PRO A 48 8.13 -4.36 -6.75
N LEU A 49 7.13 -5.23 -6.85
CA LEU A 49 7.29 -6.64 -7.22
C LEU A 49 6.75 -6.90 -8.62
N ASN A 50 7.35 -7.87 -9.31
CA ASN A 50 6.95 -8.27 -10.65
C ASN A 50 5.50 -8.74 -10.66
N LYS A 51 4.72 -8.29 -11.64
CA LYS A 51 3.29 -8.61 -11.76
C LYS A 51 3.01 -10.11 -11.99
N ASP A 52 3.94 -10.83 -12.62
CA ASP A 52 3.76 -12.22 -13.08
C ASP A 52 4.00 -13.22 -11.95
N ASP A 53 4.78 -12.87 -10.92
CA ASP A 53 5.09 -13.74 -9.79
C ASP A 53 4.81 -13.15 -8.40
N ARG A 54 4.57 -11.83 -8.33
CA ARG A 54 4.34 -11.05 -7.09
C ARG A 54 5.42 -11.26 -6.03
N LYS A 55 6.64 -11.58 -6.44
CA LYS A 55 7.74 -12.00 -5.56
C LYS A 55 9.06 -11.35 -5.95
N THR A 56 9.34 -11.26 -7.24
CA THR A 56 10.63 -10.76 -7.75
C THR A 56 10.67 -9.24 -7.72
N PRO A 57 11.62 -8.61 -7.01
CA PRO A 57 11.80 -7.16 -7.04
C PRO A 57 12.04 -6.64 -8.46
N VAL A 58 11.36 -5.57 -8.84
CA VAL A 58 11.56 -4.88 -10.12
C VAL A 58 11.57 -3.35 -9.94
N GLY A 59 12.30 -2.65 -10.79
CA GLY A 59 12.45 -1.20 -10.68
C GLY A 59 13.19 -0.76 -9.42
N SER A 60 13.21 0.54 -9.19
CA SER A 60 13.84 1.15 -8.01
C SER A 60 12.88 1.17 -6.82
N PRO A 61 13.38 1.02 -5.57
CA PRO A 61 12.60 1.32 -4.38
C PRO A 61 12.09 2.76 -4.38
N LEU A 62 10.93 2.95 -3.77
CA LEU A 62 10.27 4.23 -3.57
C LEU A 62 10.26 4.54 -2.08
N THR A 63 10.75 5.71 -1.69
CA THR A 63 10.59 6.19 -0.31
C THR A 63 9.46 7.20 -0.29
N VAL A 64 8.47 6.97 0.57
CA VAL A 64 7.33 7.87 0.77
C VAL A 64 7.19 8.20 2.26
N GLY A 65 6.84 9.46 2.55
CA GLY A 65 6.82 10.01 3.91
C GLY A 65 7.96 11.00 4.15
N PRO A 66 8.16 11.45 5.40
CA PRO A 66 7.42 11.04 6.61
C PRO A 66 5.96 11.55 6.63
N PHE A 67 5.03 10.70 7.09
CA PHE A 67 3.61 11.01 7.23
C PHE A 67 3.25 11.21 8.70
N PRO A 68 2.62 12.33 9.09
CA PRO A 68 2.11 12.47 10.45
C PRO A 68 0.96 11.48 10.69
N ILE A 69 1.00 10.77 11.81
CA ILE A 69 -0.10 9.91 12.27
C ILE A 69 -0.96 10.73 13.23
N SER A 70 -2.19 11.05 12.83
CA SER A 70 -3.14 11.79 13.68
C SER A 70 -4.46 11.04 13.79
N GLY A 71 -4.89 10.75 15.02
CA GLY A 71 -6.20 10.12 15.27
C GLY A 71 -6.40 8.73 14.67
N GLY A 72 -5.32 8.04 14.26
CA GLY A 72 -5.35 6.71 13.63
C GLY A 72 -5.52 6.74 12.10
N SER A 73 -5.68 7.92 11.53
CA SER A 73 -5.73 8.14 10.09
C SER A 73 -4.43 8.77 9.61
N MET A 74 -3.94 8.23 8.51
CA MET A 74 -2.94 8.88 7.67
C MET A 74 -3.66 9.65 6.56
N SER A 75 -3.15 10.80 6.16
CA SER A 75 -3.51 11.47 4.91
C SER A 75 -2.21 11.89 4.25
N TYR A 76 -2.01 11.47 3.02
CA TYR A 76 -0.80 11.75 2.24
C TYR A 76 -1.15 12.49 0.95
N ILE A 77 -0.16 13.15 0.35
CA ILE A 77 -0.18 13.59 -1.05
C ILE A 77 1.12 13.07 -1.67
N ALA A 78 1.03 11.90 -2.31
CA ALA A 78 1.70 11.57 -3.58
C ALA A 78 2.40 12.73 -4.30
N SER A 79 3.66 13.09 -4.05
CA SER A 79 4.29 14.07 -4.95
C SER A 79 4.46 13.47 -6.34
N ILE A 80 5.11 12.31 -6.46
CA ILE A 80 5.07 11.43 -7.65
C ILE A 80 5.39 9.98 -7.19
N LEU A 81 4.54 9.01 -7.54
CA LEU A 81 4.81 7.58 -7.41
C LEU A 81 5.05 6.99 -8.81
N ALA A 82 6.29 6.61 -9.10
CA ALA A 82 6.69 6.02 -10.38
C ALA A 82 6.85 4.51 -10.25
N VAL A 83 6.10 3.73 -11.03
CA VAL A 83 6.14 2.26 -11.02
C VAL A 83 6.52 1.75 -12.40
N ASP A 84 7.50 0.86 -12.45
CA ASP A 84 7.93 0.23 -13.71
C ASP A 84 6.81 -0.63 -14.32
N GLY A 85 6.77 -0.74 -15.65
CA GLY A 85 5.78 -1.54 -16.35
C GLY A 85 5.79 -3.03 -15.97
N ALA A 86 6.95 -3.57 -15.58
CA ALA A 86 7.07 -4.95 -15.09
C ALA A 86 6.32 -5.21 -13.78
N ALA A 87 6.02 -4.16 -13.00
CA ALA A 87 5.20 -4.24 -11.78
C ALA A 87 3.72 -3.88 -12.04
N ASN A 88 3.35 -3.43 -13.24
CA ASN A 88 1.99 -2.98 -13.56
C ASN A 88 1.15 -4.10 -14.19
N PRO A 89 0.26 -4.78 -13.43
CA PRO A 89 -0.64 -5.79 -13.98
C PRO A 89 -1.75 -5.24 -14.89
N ILE A 90 -2.11 -3.96 -14.75
CA ILE A 90 -3.27 -3.37 -15.42
C ILE A 90 -2.99 -3.16 -16.92
N SER A 91 -1.80 -2.66 -17.26
CA SER A 91 -1.44 -2.37 -18.66
C SER A 91 -0.03 -2.77 -19.06
N GLY A 92 0.83 -3.19 -18.12
CA GLY A 92 2.24 -3.47 -18.37
C GLY A 92 3.08 -2.25 -18.74
N SER A 93 2.49 -1.05 -18.76
CA SER A 93 3.19 0.21 -19.03
C SER A 93 3.67 0.86 -17.73
N PRO A 94 4.75 1.67 -17.74
CA PRO A 94 5.12 2.44 -16.56
C PRO A 94 3.98 3.37 -16.10
N ILE A 95 3.82 3.49 -14.78
CA ILE A 95 2.83 4.36 -14.13
C ILE A 95 3.55 5.55 -13.49
N GLU A 96 2.98 6.74 -13.63
CA GLU A 96 3.27 7.87 -12.75
C GLU A 96 1.96 8.33 -12.13
N ALA A 97 1.88 8.33 -10.81
CA ALA A 97 0.72 8.79 -10.05
C ALA A 97 1.08 9.98 -9.17
N ASN A 98 0.18 10.95 -9.08
CA ASN A 98 0.31 12.17 -8.28
C ASN A 98 -0.90 12.29 -7.36
N ASP A 99 -0.76 13.12 -6.33
CA ASP A 99 -1.84 13.54 -5.43
C ASP A 99 -2.60 12.39 -4.75
N LEU A 100 -1.91 11.27 -4.48
CA LEU A 100 -2.49 10.12 -3.79
C LEU A 100 -2.79 10.46 -2.33
N THR A 101 -4.07 10.55 -2.00
CA THR A 101 -4.58 10.60 -0.64
C THR A 101 -4.92 9.20 -0.18
N ILE A 102 -4.07 8.65 0.69
CA ILE A 102 -4.29 7.35 1.33
C ILE A 102 -4.91 7.61 2.69
N LEU A 103 -6.07 7.02 2.97
CA LEU A 103 -6.69 7.00 4.30
C LEU A 103 -6.56 5.61 4.91
N SER A 104 -6.05 5.56 6.13
CA SER A 104 -6.16 4.41 7.03
C SER A 104 -7.32 4.63 8.00
N CYS A 105 -8.13 3.60 8.25
CA CYS A 105 -9.30 3.66 9.14
C CYS A 105 -10.34 4.75 8.78
N PRO A 106 -11.39 4.45 8.00
CA PRO A 106 -12.57 5.30 7.99
C PRO A 106 -13.06 5.49 9.43
N ALA A 107 -13.29 6.73 9.86
CA ALA A 107 -13.68 7.08 11.24
C ALA A 107 -14.92 6.31 11.74
N GLU A 108 -15.72 5.80 10.81
CA GLU A 108 -16.97 5.05 11.00
C GLU A 108 -16.73 3.57 11.37
N THR A 109 -15.51 3.08 11.17
CA THR A 109 -15.11 1.66 11.29
C THR A 109 -14.08 1.40 12.38
N ARG A 110 -13.98 2.26 13.41
CA ARG A 110 -13.10 2.05 14.59
C ARG A 110 -13.33 0.71 15.32
N ALA A 111 -14.38 -0.03 14.98
CA ALA A 111 -14.70 -1.37 15.49
C ALA A 111 -14.19 -2.52 14.59
N GLU A 112 -13.70 -2.23 13.37
CA GLU A 112 -13.16 -3.24 12.45
C GLU A 112 -11.61 -3.21 12.46
N PRO A 113 -10.94 -4.38 12.41
CA PRO A 113 -9.48 -4.45 12.33
C PRO A 113 -8.98 -3.83 11.02
N GLY A 114 -7.98 -2.93 11.06
CA GLY A 114 -7.30 -2.50 9.82
C GLY A 114 -6.65 -1.13 9.74
N GLY A 115 -6.77 -0.24 10.73
CA GLY A 115 -5.95 0.99 10.74
C GLY A 115 -4.64 0.82 11.49
N PHE A 116 -3.68 1.74 11.27
CA PHE A 116 -2.51 1.92 12.16
C PHE A 116 -2.89 2.41 13.58
N CYS A 117 -4.16 2.26 13.97
CA CYS A 117 -4.71 2.58 15.28
C CYS A 117 -4.21 1.60 16.34
N GLU A 118 -3.96 0.35 15.95
CA GLU A 118 -3.50 -0.75 16.82
C GLU A 118 -2.45 -1.61 16.12
N MET A 119 -1.68 -2.40 16.88
CA MET A 119 -0.74 -3.35 16.30
C MET A 119 -1.53 -4.49 15.65
N ALA A 120 -1.34 -4.68 14.34
CA ALA A 120 -1.99 -5.75 13.59
C ALA A 120 -1.03 -6.36 12.57
N ASP A 121 -1.25 -7.64 12.26
CA ASP A 121 -0.62 -8.33 11.13
C ASP A 121 -1.31 -7.98 9.79
N PHE A 122 -2.38 -7.20 9.84
CA PHE A 122 -3.16 -6.77 8.68
C PHE A 122 -3.64 -5.32 8.84
N TYR A 123 -3.29 -4.47 7.87
CA TYR A 123 -3.83 -3.13 7.72
C TYR A 123 -4.54 -2.99 6.37
N CYS A 124 -5.47 -2.06 6.28
CA CYS A 124 -6.20 -1.77 5.07
C CYS A 124 -6.77 -0.35 5.07
N GLY A 125 -7.18 0.12 3.90
CA GLY A 125 -7.87 1.39 3.78
C GLY A 125 -8.26 1.72 2.36
N THR A 126 -8.51 3.01 2.13
CA THR A 126 -8.99 3.53 0.85
C THR A 126 -8.11 4.67 0.34
N ILE A 127 -8.22 4.92 -0.96
CA ILE A 127 -7.62 6.06 -1.65
C ILE A 127 -8.78 6.90 -2.20
N PRO A 128 -9.38 7.81 -1.41
CA PRO A 128 -10.51 8.63 -1.87
C PRO A 128 -10.14 9.58 -3.01
N VAL A 129 -8.87 10.00 -3.10
CA VAL A 129 -8.36 10.92 -4.13
C VAL A 129 -7.03 10.38 -4.64
N GLY A 130 -6.87 10.30 -5.95
CA GLY A 130 -5.60 9.94 -6.58
C GLY A 130 -5.68 10.07 -8.09
N ALA A 131 -4.62 10.55 -8.72
CA ALA A 131 -4.58 10.72 -10.17
C ALA A 131 -3.34 10.03 -10.75
N VAL A 132 -3.54 9.28 -11.83
CA VAL A 132 -2.47 8.76 -12.66
C VAL A 132 -2.24 9.72 -13.81
N SER A 133 -0.99 10.14 -14.06
CA SER A 133 -0.63 10.99 -15.20
C SER A 133 -0.01 10.21 -16.37
N LYS A 134 0.51 9.00 -16.12
CA LYS A 134 1.02 8.08 -17.15
C LYS A 134 0.56 6.65 -16.91
N PRO A 135 0.21 5.89 -17.96
CA PRO A 135 0.30 6.24 -19.38
C PRO A 135 -0.83 7.16 -19.88
N ALA A 136 -1.91 7.29 -19.12
CA ALA A 136 -3.03 8.17 -19.43
C ALA A 136 -3.53 8.86 -18.15
N ALA A 137 -4.09 10.05 -18.31
CA ALA A 137 -4.74 10.77 -17.22
C ALA A 137 -5.98 9.98 -16.75
N LEU A 138 -5.92 9.45 -15.52
CA LEU A 138 -7.00 8.65 -14.94
C LEU A 138 -7.19 9.02 -13.47
N ASP A 139 -8.45 9.15 -13.06
CA ASP A 139 -8.82 9.23 -11.65
C ASP A 139 -8.89 7.81 -11.07
N ILE A 140 -8.18 7.59 -9.98
CA ILE A 140 -8.16 6.34 -9.22
C ILE A 140 -8.71 6.55 -7.80
N GLY A 141 -9.47 7.62 -7.58
CA GLY A 141 -10.32 7.78 -6.41
C GLY A 141 -11.24 6.56 -6.22
N GLY A 142 -11.42 6.15 -4.98
CA GLY A 142 -12.16 4.93 -4.61
C GLY A 142 -11.34 3.64 -4.64
N SER A 143 -10.04 3.72 -4.93
CA SER A 143 -9.14 2.56 -4.84
C SER A 143 -9.00 2.06 -3.40
N THR A 144 -8.54 0.83 -3.23
CA THR A 144 -8.28 0.22 -1.92
C THR A 144 -6.81 -0.17 -1.80
N TRP A 145 -6.36 -0.33 -0.55
CA TRP A 145 -5.03 -0.84 -0.26
C TRP A 145 -5.05 -1.75 0.96
N THR A 146 -4.07 -2.66 1.03
CA THR A 146 -3.83 -3.48 2.22
C THR A 146 -2.34 -3.63 2.52
N MET A 147 -2.01 -4.01 3.75
CA MET A 147 -0.70 -4.46 4.18
C MET A 147 -0.84 -5.72 5.00
N VAL A 148 -0.15 -6.79 4.60
CA VAL A 148 -0.01 -8.03 5.39
C VAL A 148 1.40 -8.08 5.94
N ARG A 149 1.57 -8.25 7.25
CA ARG A 149 2.89 -8.36 7.87
C ARG A 149 3.61 -9.61 7.37
N VAL A 150 4.87 -9.48 6.98
CA VAL A 150 5.72 -10.61 6.58
C VAL A 150 6.89 -10.73 7.54
N SER A 151 7.13 -11.95 8.03
CA SER A 151 8.09 -12.23 9.11
C SER A 151 9.40 -12.87 8.62
N GLY A 152 9.39 -13.46 7.42
CA GLY A 152 10.54 -14.13 6.83
C GLY A 152 11.43 -13.22 5.98
N THR A 153 12.67 -13.66 5.77
CA THR A 153 13.60 -13.08 4.76
C THR A 153 13.39 -13.66 3.36
N GLY A 154 12.45 -14.58 3.20
CA GLY A 154 12.08 -15.24 1.94
C GLY A 154 10.67 -14.85 1.50
N THR A 155 10.23 -15.40 0.35
CA THR A 155 8.93 -15.07 -0.26
C THR A 155 7.82 -16.09 0.05
N ASP A 156 8.07 -17.02 0.97
CA ASP A 156 7.13 -18.07 1.35
C ASP A 156 5.94 -17.53 2.18
N ASP A 157 6.16 -16.44 2.92
CA ASP A 157 5.14 -15.77 3.72
C ASP A 157 4.29 -14.78 2.90
N TYR A 158 4.57 -14.62 1.59
CA TYR A 158 3.83 -13.68 0.76
C TYR A 158 2.44 -14.26 0.43
N PRO A 159 1.35 -13.54 0.75
CA PRO A 159 0.00 -14.04 0.53
C PRO A 159 -0.30 -14.19 -0.96
N GLU A 160 -0.77 -15.37 -1.37
CA GLU A 160 -1.23 -15.65 -2.73
C GLU A 160 -2.56 -16.45 -2.68
N PRO A 161 -3.65 -15.91 -3.24
CA PRO A 161 -3.79 -14.55 -3.76
C PRO A 161 -3.74 -13.50 -2.62
N PRO A 162 -3.19 -12.30 -2.86
CA PRO A 162 -3.15 -11.27 -1.84
C PRO A 162 -4.53 -10.65 -1.58
N PRO A 163 -4.79 -10.16 -0.34
CA PRO A 163 -6.00 -9.42 -0.04
C PRO A 163 -6.01 -8.06 -0.75
N ILE A 164 -7.18 -7.65 -1.27
CA ILE A 164 -7.34 -6.40 -2.03
C ILE A 164 -8.10 -5.31 -1.28
N ASN A 165 -8.76 -5.64 -0.17
CA ASN A 165 -9.56 -4.70 0.61
C ASN A 165 -9.66 -5.13 2.09
N CYS A 166 -10.37 -4.34 2.90
CA CYS A 166 -10.57 -4.63 4.32
C CYS A 166 -11.40 -5.89 4.60
N ALA A 167 -12.24 -6.34 3.67
CA ALA A 167 -12.96 -7.61 3.77
C ALA A 167 -12.06 -8.82 3.51
N LYS A 168 -10.79 -8.58 3.11
CA LYS A 168 -9.81 -9.61 2.72
C LYS A 168 -10.25 -10.42 1.52
N ASP A 169 -11.01 -9.80 0.62
CA ASP A 169 -11.30 -10.43 -0.66
C ASP A 169 -9.99 -10.75 -1.40
N PRO A 170 -9.88 -11.92 -2.05
CA PRO A 170 -8.67 -12.31 -2.76
C PRO A 170 -8.56 -11.60 -4.11
N ALA A 171 -7.35 -11.19 -4.49
CA ALA A 171 -7.04 -10.83 -5.87
C ALA A 171 -7.25 -12.01 -6.83
N LYS A 172 -7.33 -11.73 -8.14
CA LYS A 172 -7.12 -12.76 -9.16
C LYS A 172 -5.76 -13.41 -9.00
N SER A 173 -5.69 -14.72 -9.24
CA SER A 173 -4.41 -15.42 -9.25
C SER A 173 -3.57 -14.93 -10.43
N VAL A 174 -2.25 -14.97 -10.29
CA VAL A 174 -1.33 -14.69 -11.40
C VAL A 174 -1.58 -15.59 -12.63
N ASN A 175 -2.18 -16.77 -12.45
CA ASN A 175 -2.55 -17.67 -13.55
C ASN A 175 -3.82 -17.25 -14.31
N ASP A 176 -4.58 -16.29 -13.76
CA ASP A 176 -5.82 -15.78 -14.33
C ASP A 176 -5.63 -14.41 -15.02
N LEU A 177 -4.39 -13.91 -15.07
CA LEU A 177 -3.95 -12.65 -15.71
C LEU A 177 -3.49 -12.87 -17.15
#